data_AF-A0A4Q0AUV4-F1
#
_entry.id   AF-A0A4Q0AUV4-F1
#
_cell.length_a   1.000
_cell.length_b   1.000
_cell.length_c   1.000
_cell.angle_alpha   90.00
_cell.angle_beta   90.00
_cell.angle_gamma   90.00
#
_symmetry.space_group_name_H-M   'P 1'
#
loop_
_entity.id
_entity.type
_entity.pdbx_description
1 polymer ?
#
loop_
_entity_poly.entity_id
_entity_poly.type
_entity_poly.pdbx_seq_one_letter_code
_entity_poly.pdbx_strand_id
1 'polypeptide(L)' 'MILNKSWNQWGTIYNQKDDVMRIQVKPMQHAFTERMTFTINQSGGVALLWGNIHVDFIVK' A
#
# COMPACT_ATOMS: atom_id res chain seq x y z
N MET A 1 2.73 1.00 -2.90
CA MET A 1 2.96 1.51 -1.53
C MET A 1 4.46 1.50 -1.25
N ILE A 2 4.98 2.47 -0.49
CA ILE A 2 6.41 2.57 -0.14
C ILE A 2 6.53 2.61 1.39
N LEU A 3 7.37 1.75 1.95
CA LEU A 3 7.79 1.78 3.34
C LEU A 3 9.22 2.33 3.39
N ASN A 4 9.37 3.54 3.91
CA ASN A 4 10.66 4.21 4.01
C ASN A 4 11.20 4.15 5.44
N LYS A 5 12.53 4.06 5.59
CA LYS A 5 13.20 3.96 6.89
C LYS A 5 13.01 5.22 7.74
N SER A 6 12.97 6.38 7.09
CA SER A 6 12.70 7.67 7.72
C SER A 6 11.21 8.00 7.59
N TRP A 7 10.43 7.61 8.59
CA TRP A 7 9.01 7.97 8.66
C TRP A 7 8.78 9.42 9.12
N ASN A 8 9.77 10.04 9.78
CA ASN A 8 9.70 11.40 10.33
C ASN A 8 10.42 12.42 9.43
N GLN A 9 9.99 12.52 8.17
CA GLN A 9 10.52 13.50 7.21
C GLN A 9 9.39 14.22 6.48
N TRP A 10 9.61 15.49 6.14
CA TRP A 10 8.66 16.25 5.33
C TRP A 10 8.72 15.75 3.88
N GLY A 11 7.58 15.69 3.19
CA GLY A 11 7.43 15.00 1.89
C GLY A 11 8.32 15.52 0.75
N THR A 12 9.02 16.65 0.91
CA THR A 12 9.99 17.18 -0.04
C THR A 12 11.40 16.60 0.12
N ILE A 13 11.70 16.00 1.28
CA ILE A 13 12.95 15.29 1.54
C ILE A 13 12.64 13.81 1.34
N TYR A 14 12.62 13.37 0.08
CA TYR A 14 12.42 11.98 -0.29
C TYR A 14 13.63 11.48 -1.06
N ASN A 15 14.23 10.39 -0.58
CA ASN A 15 15.29 9.68 -1.26
C ASN A 15 14.91 8.20 -1.41
N GLN A 16 14.79 7.76 -2.65
CA GLN A 16 14.42 6.38 -2.97
C GLN A 16 15.41 5.34 -2.42
N LYS A 17 16.67 5.72 -2.12
CA LYS A 17 17.66 4.81 -1.51
C LYS A 17 17.29 4.38 -0.09
N ASP A 18 16.46 5.15 0.59
CA ASP A 18 16.02 4.88 1.98
C ASP A 18 14.72 4.07 2.04
N ASP A 19 14.20 3.65 0.87
CA ASP A 19 13.05 2.75 0.79
C ASP A 19 13.45 1.35 1.29
N VAL A 20 12.90 0.94 2.42
CA VAL A 20 13.12 -0.40 3.01
C VAL A 20 12.36 -1.45 2.21
N MET A 21 11.16 -1.10 1.75
CA MET A 21 10.33 -2.00 0.94
C MET A 21 9.44 -1.18 0.01
N ARG A 22 9.44 -1.57 -1.28
CA ARG A 22 8.54 -1.01 -2.29
C ARG A 22 7.63 -2.11 -2.81
N ILE A 23 6.33 -1.98 -2.52
CA ILE A 23 5.31 -2.92 -2.95
C ILE A 23 4.73 -2.38 -4.27
N GLN A 24 5.13 -3.02 -5.37
CA GLN A 24 4.58 -2.80 -6.70
C GLN A 24 3.54 -3.88 -6.98
N VAL A 25 2.28 -3.46 -7.00
CA VAL A 25 1.12 -4.32 -7.17
C VAL A 25 0.27 -3.73 -8.27
N LYS A 26 -0.21 -4.59 -9.16
CA LYS A 26 -1.07 -4.18 -10.25
C LYS A 26 -2.47 -3.94 -9.67
N PRO A 27 -3.01 -2.72 -9.75
CA PRO A 27 -4.36 -2.46 -9.29
C PRO A 27 -5.35 -3.24 -10.17
N MET A 28 -6.30 -3.90 -9.53
CA MET A 28 -7.44 -4.55 -10.16
C MET A 28 -8.66 -3.65 -10.06
N GLN A 29 -9.57 -3.82 -11.02
CA GLN A 29 -10.80 -3.04 -11.07
C GLN A 29 -11.80 -3.59 -10.02
N HIS A 30 -12.38 -2.70 -9.22
CA HIS A 30 -13.32 -3.05 -8.16
C HIS A 30 -14.56 -2.17 -8.21
N ALA A 31 -15.66 -2.65 -7.63
CA ALA A 31 -16.87 -1.86 -7.44
C ALA A 31 -16.54 -0.57 -6.68
N PHE A 32 -17.04 0.56 -7.14
CA PHE A 32 -16.67 1.86 -6.57
C PHE A 32 -17.00 1.92 -5.07
N THR A 33 -16.01 2.22 -4.23
CA THR A 33 -16.17 2.45 -2.80
C THR A 33 -15.61 3.82 -2.42
N GLU A 34 -16.41 4.71 -1.86
CA GLU A 34 -15.87 5.99 -1.32
C GLU A 34 -15.03 5.75 -0.06
N ARG A 35 -15.37 4.70 0.69
CA ARG A 35 -14.69 4.34 1.93
C ARG A 35 -13.46 3.49 1.65
N MET A 36 -12.29 4.03 2.01
CA MET A 36 -11.04 3.28 2.03
C MET A 36 -11.14 2.15 3.06
N THR A 37 -10.95 0.91 2.61
CA THR A 37 -11.10 -0.30 3.42
C THR A 37 -9.82 -1.13 3.35
N PHE A 38 -9.35 -1.56 4.52
CA PHE A 38 -8.18 -2.43 4.68
C PHE A 38 -8.63 -3.76 5.28
N THR A 39 -8.33 -4.85 4.58
CA THR A 39 -8.61 -6.21 5.07
C THR A 39 -7.29 -6.93 5.28
N ILE A 40 -7.06 -7.44 6.48
CA ILE A 40 -5.84 -8.16 6.85
C ILE A 40 -6.25 -9.56 7.28
N ASN A 41 -5.66 -10.59 6.66
CA ASN A 41 -5.88 -11.98 7.05
C ASN A 41 -4.72 -12.49 7.93
N GLN A 42 -4.99 -13.56 8.70
CA GLN A 42 -4.00 -14.18 9.58
C GLN A 42 -2.81 -14.82 8.83
N SER A 43 -2.93 -14.98 7.52
CA SER A 43 -1.88 -15.50 6.63
C SER A 43 -0.96 -14.39 6.08
N GLY A 44 -1.10 -13.14 6.54
CA GLY A 44 -0.28 -12.00 6.11
C GLY A 44 -0.73 -11.34 4.80
N GLY A 45 -1.87 -11.75 4.24
CA GLY A 45 -2.48 -11.11 3.08
C GLY A 45 -3.19 -9.82 3.48
N VAL A 46 -2.86 -8.73 2.78
CA VAL A 46 -3.45 -7.41 2.95
C VAL A 46 -4.12 -7.00 1.64
N ALA A 47 -5.40 -6.64 1.74
CA ALA A 47 -6.18 -6.07 0.65
C ALA A 47 -6.52 -4.61 0.96
N LEU A 48 -6.31 -3.74 -0.03
CA LEU A 48 -6.70 -2.33 -0.01
C LEU A 48 -7.75 -2.08 -1.08
N LEU A 49 -8.86 -1.50 -0.66
CA LEU A 49 -10.02 -1.17 -1.49
C LEU A 49 -10.27 0.34 -1.38
N TRP A 50 -10.21 1.07 -2.51
CA TRP A 50 -10.54 2.50 -2.55
C TRP A 50 -10.96 2.95 -3.96
N GLY A 51 -12.09 3.64 -4.05
CA GLY A 51 -12.68 3.99 -5.33
C GLY A 51 -12.97 2.73 -6.14
N ASN A 52 -12.53 2.70 -7.40
CA ASN A 52 -12.59 1.53 -8.27
C ASN A 52 -11.30 0.69 -8.26
N ILE A 53 -10.41 0.93 -7.29
CA ILE A 53 -9.08 0.32 -7.21
C ILE A 53 -9.07 -0.73 -6.10
N HIS A 54 -8.64 -1.93 -6.46
CA HIS A 54 -8.34 -3.02 -5.54
C HIS A 54 -6.88 -3.43 -5.66
N VAL A 55 -6.19 -3.50 -4.52
CA VAL A 55 -4.78 -3.80 -4.42
C VAL A 55 -4.59 -4.91 -3.39
N ASP A 56 -4.01 -6.04 -3.82
CA ASP A 56 -3.67 -7.17 -2.95
C ASP A 56 -2.16 -7.35 -2.85
N PHE A 57 -1.64 -7.52 -1.64
CA PHE A 57 -0.26 -7.92 -1.39
C PHE A 57 -0.14 -8.84 -0.18
N ILE A 58 0.93 -9.63 -0.15
CA ILE A 58 1.27 -10.48 0.99
C ILE A 58 2.47 -9.84 1.70
N VAL A 59 2.37 -9.68 3.01
CA VAL A 59 3.48 -9.30 3.89
C VAL A 59 4.12 -10.60 4.41
N LYS A 60 5.39 -10.83 4.05
CA LYS A 60 6.22 -11.92 4.57
C LYS A 60 7.26 -11.37 5.54
#